data_AF-A0A3D1TVB2-F1
#
_entry.id   AF-A0A3D1TVB2-F1
#
_cell.length_a   1.000
_cell.length_b   1.000
_cell.length_c   1.000
_cell.angle_alpha   90.00
_cell.angle_beta   90.00
_cell.angle_gamma   90.00
#
_symmetry.space_group_name_H-M   'P 1'
#
loop_
_entity.id
_entity.type
_entity.pdbx_description
1 polymer ?
#
loop_
_entity_poly.entity_id
_entity_poly.type
_entity_poly.pdbx_seq_one_letter_code
_entity_poly.pdbx_strand_id
1 'polypeptide(L)'
;EHSHLKEIGRATYVAVDDSQALAAFKELSRSEGIIPALEPAHAISHAITLAEGEAHGRTILVNLSGRGDKDVSQARELLGRKT
;
A
#
# COMPACT_ATOMS: atom_id res chain seq x y z
N GLU A 1 17.15 8.14 -11.39
CA GLU A 1 17.13 7.94 -9.92
C GLU A 1 16.81 6.51 -9.47
N HIS A 2 15.58 6.00 -9.59
CA HIS A 2 15.24 4.68 -9.01
C HIS A 2 16.13 3.51 -9.48
N SER A 3 16.45 3.44 -10.78
CA SER A 3 17.34 2.42 -11.33
C SER A 3 18.74 2.45 -10.72
N HIS A 4 19.30 3.65 -10.55
CA HIS A 4 20.63 3.83 -9.95
C HIS A 4 20.64 3.42 -8.47
N LEU A 5 19.62 3.83 -7.70
CA LEU A 5 19.49 3.45 -6.29
C LEU A 5 19.33 1.94 -6.09
N LYS A 6 18.68 1.25 -7.03
CA LYS A 6 18.60 -0.22 -7.06
C LYS A 6 19.97 -0.83 -7.34
N GLU A 7 20.66 -0.32 -8.36
CA GLU A 7 21.96 -0.82 -8.82
C GLU A 7 23.03 -0.75 -7.72
N ILE A 8 23.05 0.34 -6.95
CA ILE A 8 24.00 0.50 -5.82
C ILE A 8 23.52 -0.17 -4.51
N GLY A 9 22.37 -0.85 -4.51
CA GLY A 9 21.81 -1.52 -3.33
C GLY A 9 21.27 -0.59 -2.25
N ARG A 10 21.03 0.69 -2.55
CA ARG A 10 20.54 1.69 -1.58
C ARG A 10 19.03 1.62 -1.36
N ALA A 11 18.27 1.13 -2.34
CA ALA A 11 16.83 0.95 -2.24
C ALA A 11 16.40 -0.43 -2.73
N THR A 12 15.50 -1.06 -1.98
CA THR A 12 14.85 -2.32 -2.36
C THR A 12 13.52 -2.02 -3.04
N TYR A 13 13.22 -2.75 -4.11
CA TYR A 13 12.00 -2.60 -4.89
C TYR A 13 11.23 -3.90 -4.84
N VAL A 14 9.97 -3.83 -4.41
CA VAL A 14 9.08 -4.97 -4.25
C VAL A 14 7.83 -4.77 -5.09
N ALA A 15 7.20 -5.87 -5.49
CA ALA A 15 5.90 -5.85 -6.11
C ALA A 15 4.83 -6.16 -5.06
N VAL A 16 3.67 -5.52 -5.21
CA VAL A 16 2.45 -5.79 -4.45
C VAL A 16 1.34 -5.92 -5.48
N ASP A 17 0.52 -6.96 -5.36
CA ASP A 17 -0.57 -7.22 -6.30
C ASP A 17 -1.79 -6.35 -5.98
N ASP A 18 -2.63 -6.10 -6.99
CA ASP A 18 -3.85 -5.29 -6.86
C ASP A 18 -4.77 -5.78 -5.73
N SER A 19 -4.88 -7.09 -5.53
CA SER A 19 -5.71 -7.68 -4.48
C SER A 19 -5.18 -7.37 -3.07
N GLN A 20 -3.86 -7.31 -2.91
CA GLN A 20 -3.18 -6.97 -1.67
C GLN A 20 -3.33 -5.47 -1.38
N ALA A 21 -3.10 -4.63 -2.40
CA ALA A 21 -3.32 -3.18 -2.30
C ALA A 21 -4.78 -2.87 -1.94
N LEU A 22 -5.74 -3.59 -2.51
CA LEU A 22 -7.17 -3.41 -2.23
C LEU A 22 -7.55 -3.85 -0.81
N ALA A 23 -6.91 -4.90 -0.29
CA ALA A 23 -7.05 -5.30 1.11
C ALA A 23 -6.49 -4.21 2.05
N ALA A 24 -5.31 -3.67 1.74
CA ALA A 24 -4.69 -2.59 2.52
C ALA A 24 -5.48 -1.27 2.46
N PHE A 25 -6.05 -0.94 1.31
CA PHE A 25 -6.99 0.19 1.15
C PHE A 25 -8.16 0.06 2.13
N LYS A 26 -8.79 -1.13 2.18
CA LYS A 26 -9.89 -1.42 3.10
C LYS A 26 -9.45 -1.32 4.55
N GLU A 27 -8.31 -1.88 4.88
CA GLU A 27 -7.79 -1.90 6.24
C GLU A 27 -7.61 -0.47 6.76
N LEU A 28 -6.80 0.34 6.06
CA LEU A 28 -6.53 1.72 6.47
C LEU A 28 -7.81 2.58 6.54
N SER A 29 -8.75 2.37 5.61
CA SER A 29 -10.03 3.07 5.62
C SER A 29 -10.88 2.72 6.83
N ARG A 30 -10.82 1.47 7.31
CA ARG A 30 -11.67 0.99 8.41
C ARG A 30 -11.05 1.22 9.78
N SER A 31 -9.74 1.07 9.91
CA SER A 31 -9.02 1.23 11.17
C SER A 31 -8.79 2.71 11.50
N GLU A 32 -8.34 3.51 10.52
CA GLU A 32 -7.90 4.89 10.75
C GLU A 32 -8.84 5.94 10.15
N GLY A 33 -9.86 5.53 9.39
CA GLY A 33 -10.78 6.47 8.73
C GLY A 33 -10.12 7.26 7.59
N ILE A 34 -8.96 6.82 7.11
CA ILE A 34 -8.22 7.45 6.02
C ILE A 34 -8.49 6.67 4.74
N ILE A 35 -9.03 7.32 3.71
CA ILE A 35 -9.26 6.71 2.40
C ILE A 35 -8.04 7.01 1.51
N PRO A 36 -7.10 6.06 1.32
CA PRO A 36 -5.92 6.31 0.50
C PRO A 36 -6.27 6.21 -0.99
N ALA A 37 -5.44 6.82 -1.85
CA ALA A 37 -5.45 6.42 -3.26
C ALA A 37 -4.97 4.96 -3.41
N LEU A 38 -5.28 4.31 -4.53
CA LEU A 38 -4.89 2.91 -4.74
C LEU A 38 -3.37 2.74 -4.86
N GLU A 39 -2.65 3.75 -5.35
CA GLU A 39 -1.18 3.74 -5.47
C GLU A 39 -0.50 3.66 -4.09
N PRO A 40 -0.74 4.55 -3.11
CA PRO A 40 -0.16 4.41 -1.79
C PRO A 40 -0.70 3.20 -1.00
N ALA A 41 -1.84 2.62 -1.37
CA ALA A 41 -2.32 1.39 -0.75
C ALA A 41 -1.36 0.20 -0.99
N HIS A 42 -0.61 0.20 -2.10
CA HIS A 42 0.47 -0.77 -2.32
C HIS A 42 1.57 -0.64 -1.25
N ALA A 43 1.96 0.59 -0.92
CA ALA A 43 2.97 0.85 0.11
C ALA A 43 2.48 0.43 1.51
N ILE A 44 1.20 0.68 1.81
CA ILE A 44 0.57 0.25 3.07
C ILE A 44 0.54 -1.27 3.18
N SER A 45 0.16 -1.97 2.10
CA SER A 45 0.18 -3.44 2.08
C SER A 45 1.56 -3.99 2.42
N HIS A 46 2.61 -3.43 1.81
CA HIS A 46 3.97 -3.87 2.09
C HIS A 46 4.41 -3.53 3.52
N ALA A 47 4.04 -2.34 4.02
CA ALA A 47 4.37 -1.93 5.39
C ALA A 47 3.74 -2.86 6.45
N ILE A 48 2.50 -3.33 6.23
CA ILE A 48 1.86 -4.33 7.10
C ILE A 48 2.67 -5.63 7.12
N THR A 49 3.04 -6.16 5.94
CA THR A 49 3.87 -7.37 5.85
C THR A 49 5.22 -7.20 6.54
N LEU A 50 5.87 -6.04 6.39
CA LEU A 50 7.14 -5.75 7.08
C LEU A 50 6.96 -5.73 8.61
N ALA A 51 5.88 -5.10 9.10
CA ALA A 51 5.59 -4.99 10.53
C ALA A 51 5.29 -6.35 11.19
N GLU A 52 4.73 -7.29 10.43
CA GLU A 52 4.50 -8.68 10.88
C GLU A 52 5.77 -9.54 10.82
N GLY A 53 6.75 -9.15 10.01
CA GLY A 53 7.99 -9.88 9.78
C GLY A 53 9.23 -9.17 10.31
N GLU A 54 10.14 -8.82 9.39
CA GLU A 54 11.49 -8.33 9.72
C GLU A 54 11.55 -6.99 10.47
N ALA A 55 10.47 -6.20 10.39
CA ALA A 55 10.35 -4.92 11.08
C ALA A 55 9.47 -4.98 12.33
N HIS A 56 9.17 -6.18 12.84
CA HIS A 56 8.40 -6.34 14.06
C HIS A 56 9.00 -5.53 15.23
N GLY A 57 8.16 -4.73 15.88
CA GLY A 57 8.57 -3.83 16.97
C GLY A 57 9.39 -2.60 16.55
N ARG A 58 9.51 -2.31 15.24
CA ARG A 58 10.22 -1.13 14.71
C ARG A 58 9.25 -0.09 14.13
N THR A 59 9.72 1.15 14.04
CA THR A 59 8.98 2.24 13.38
C THR A 59 9.16 2.18 11.87
N ILE A 60 8.06 2.24 11.12
CA ILE A 60 8.04 2.33 9.66
C ILE A 60 7.45 3.68 9.26
N LEU A 61 8.16 4.44 8.41
CA LEU A 61 7.65 5.67 7.81
C LEU A 61 7.13 5.36 6.41
N VAL A 62 5.85 5.64 6.15
CA VAL A 62 5.20 5.40 4.86
C VAL A 62 4.81 6.73 4.23
N ASN A 63 5.14 6.91 2.95
CA ASN A 63 4.66 8.06 2.17
C ASN A 63 3.24 7.79 1.66
N LEU A 64 2.25 8.49 2.21
CA LEU A 64 0.86 8.45 1.76
C LEU A 64 0.65 9.46 0.64
N SER A 65 1.09 9.11 -0.57
CA SER A 65 1.24 10.03 -1.71
C SER A 65 -0.04 10.67 -2.24
N GLY A 66 -1.23 10.17 -1.87
CA GLY A 66 -2.50 10.68 -2.36
C GLY A 66 -3.72 10.19 -1.58
N ARG A 67 -4.82 10.93 -1.71
CA ARG A 67 -6.14 10.63 -1.14
C ARG A 67 -7.06 9.96 -2.18
N GLY A 68 -7.92 9.06 -1.73
CA GLY A 68 -8.69 8.19 -2.61
C GLY A 68 -10.00 8.74 -3.18
N ASP A 69 -10.28 10.05 -3.09
CA ASP A 69 -11.58 10.61 -3.55
C ASP A 69 -11.92 10.23 -5.00
N LYS A 70 -10.91 10.15 -5.87
CA LYS A 70 -11.09 9.80 -7.29
C LYS A 70 -11.21 8.29 -7.51
N ASP A 71 -10.69 7.50 -6.58
CA ASP A 71 -10.56 6.05 -6.71
C ASP A 71 -11.71 5.29 -6.05
N VAL A 72 -12.58 5.97 -5.30
CA VAL A 72 -13.71 5.33 -4.60
C VAL A 72 -14.61 4.55 -5.58
N SER A 73 -14.85 5.07 -6.78
CA SER A 73 -15.68 4.38 -7.79
C SER A 73 -15.02 3.09 -8.26
N GLN A 74 -13.73 3.15 -8.61
CA GLN A 74 -12.93 2.00 -9.04
C GLN A 74 -12.78 0.98 -7.92
N ALA A 75 -12.45 1.43 -6.71
CA ALA A 75 -12.37 0.57 -5.53
C ALA A 75 -13.70 -0.13 -5.29
N ARG A 76 -14.84 0.57 -5.40
CA ARG A 76 -16.16 -0.04 -5.23
C ARG A 76 -16.44 -1.13 -6.26
N GLU A 77 -16.04 -0.94 -7.51
CA GLU A 77 -16.18 -1.97 -8.56
C GLU A 77 -15.32 -3.20 -8.27
N LEU A 78 -14.04 -2.98 -7.94
CA LEU A 78 -13.09 -4.05 -7.61
C LEU A 78 -13.53 -4.83 -6.37
N LEU A 79 -14.11 -4.14 -5.39
CA LEU A 79 -14.64 -4.74 -4.16
C LEU A 79 -15.99 -5.43 -4.33
N GLY A 80 -16.79 -4.98 -5.29
CA GLY A 80 -18.11 -5.51 -5.61
C GLY A 80 -18.08 -6.75 -6.52
N ARG A 81 -16.98 -6.99 -7.23
CA ARG A 81 -16.74 -8.24 -7.95
C ARG A 81 -16.63 -9.40 -6.96
N LYS A 82 -17.76 -10.06 -6.71
CA LYS A 82 -17.77 -11.41 -6.12
C LYS A 82 -17.05 -12.36 -7.08
N THR A 83 -16.11 -13.11 -6.53
CA THR A 83 -15.51 -14.29 -7.18
C THR A 83 -16.57 -15.37 -7.39
#